data_AF-A0A957NE42-F1
#
_entry.id   AF-A0A957NE42-F1
#
_cell.length_a   1.000
_cell.length_b   1.000
_cell.length_c   1.000
_cell.angle_alpha   90.00
_cell.angle_beta   90.00
_cell.angle_gamma   90.00
#
_symmetry.space_group_name_H-M   'P 1'
#
loop_
_entity.id
_entity.type
_entity.pdbx_description
1 polymer ?
#
loop_
_entity_poly.entity_id
_entity_poly.type
_entity_poly.pdbx_seq_one_letter_code
_entity_poly.pdbx_strand_id
1 'polypeptide(L)'
;MSDSPPLTRYLRSGLLGGVVGAAVNLLLFFLTRLLGVVIELPAGPGSTTLAPLSWLAVLFASLVPAVVAALLLMGLNRLTEHGWGYFILLASLILVLSMLPVIVLGTGTAPRLVLAAMHGVAAAATVGALALVGR
;
A
#
# COMPACT_ATOMS: atom_id res chain seq x y z
N MET A 1 -23.93 -17.83 -10.58
CA MET A 1 -22.70 -17.54 -9.82
C MET A 1 -21.54 -17.83 -10.76
N SER A 2 -20.75 -16.83 -11.14
CA SER A 2 -19.54 -17.08 -11.93
C SER A 2 -18.56 -17.92 -11.11
N ASP A 3 -17.82 -18.80 -11.78
CA ASP A 3 -16.72 -19.55 -11.16
C ASP A 3 -15.62 -18.57 -10.73
N SER A 4 -15.78 -18.01 -9.54
CA SER A 4 -14.80 -17.11 -8.94
C SER A 4 -13.46 -17.84 -8.80
N PRO A 5 -12.33 -17.21 -9.14
CA PRO A 5 -11.02 -17.80 -8.95
C PRO A 5 -10.82 -18.32 -7.51
N PRO A 6 -10.03 -19.40 -7.31
CA PRO A 6 -9.72 -19.89 -5.97
C PRO A 6 -8.96 -18.83 -5.15
N LEU A 7 -9.12 -18.87 -3.82
CA LEU A 7 -8.44 -17.97 -2.87
C LEU A 7 -6.92 -17.86 -3.14
N THR A 8 -6.30 -18.98 -3.50
CA THR A 8 -4.86 -19.06 -3.80
C THR A 8 -4.43 -18.12 -4.93
N ARG A 9 -5.29 -17.89 -5.94
CA ARG A 9 -4.98 -16.94 -7.04
C ARG A 9 -5.01 -15.50 -6.54
N TYR A 10 -6.00 -15.11 -5.75
CA TYR A 10 -6.06 -13.77 -5.15
C TYR A 10 -4.87 -13.51 -4.24
N LEU A 11 -4.57 -14.44 -3.32
CA LEU A 11 -3.44 -14.31 -2.40
C LEU A 11 -2.10 -14.26 -3.13
N ARG A 12 -1.89 -15.13 -4.13
CA ARG A 12 -0.66 -15.09 -4.93
C ARG A 12 -0.50 -13.76 -5.65
N SER A 13 -1.57 -13.22 -6.22
CA SER A 13 -1.53 -11.94 -6.93
C SER A 13 -1.30 -10.76 -5.97
N GLY A 14 -2.00 -10.74 -4.85
CA GLY A 14 -1.79 -9.74 -3.80
C GLY A 14 -0.37 -9.78 -3.22
N LEU A 15 0.14 -10.97 -2.93
CA LEU A 15 1.52 -11.14 -2.45
C LEU A 15 2.55 -10.70 -3.49
N LEU A 16 2.34 -11.00 -4.77
CA LEU A 16 3.21 -10.51 -5.84
C LEU A 16 3.22 -8.97 -5.88
N GLY A 17 2.04 -8.34 -5.83
CA GLY A 17 1.92 -6.88 -5.77
C GLY A 17 2.58 -6.29 -4.52
N GLY A 18 2.38 -6.90 -3.36
CA GLY A 18 2.99 -6.49 -2.10
C GLY A 18 4.52 -6.65 -2.10
N VAL A 19 5.06 -7.72 -2.66
CA VAL A 19 6.52 -7.94 -2.79
C VAL A 19 7.13 -6.92 -3.74
N VAL A 20 6.51 -6.67 -4.90
CA VAL A 20 6.96 -5.64 -5.85
C VAL A 20 6.91 -4.25 -5.21
N GLY A 21 5.79 -3.91 -4.56
CA GLY A 21 5.63 -2.64 -3.84
C GLY A 21 6.66 -2.47 -2.71
N ALA A 22 6.89 -3.51 -1.91
CA ALA A 22 7.90 -3.51 -0.86
C ALA A 22 9.31 -3.32 -1.41
N ALA A 23 9.67 -4.02 -2.51
CA ALA A 23 10.98 -3.89 -3.13
C ALA A 23 11.25 -2.46 -3.63
N VAL A 24 10.27 -1.86 -4.31
CA VAL A 24 10.39 -0.47 -4.80
C VAL A 24 10.40 0.53 -3.63
N ASN A 25 9.57 0.33 -2.60
CA ASN A 25 9.55 1.19 -1.42
C ASN A 25 10.84 1.10 -0.60
N LEU A 26 11.43 -0.10 -0.47
CA LEU A 26 12.73 -0.26 0.17
C LEU A 26 13.83 0.44 -0.63
N LEU A 27 13.79 0.35 -1.97
CA LEU A 27 14.71 1.09 -2.82
C LEU A 27 14.59 2.61 -2.59
N LEU A 28 13.37 3.16 -2.57
CA LEU A 28 13.13 4.58 -2.26
C LEU A 28 13.66 4.95 -0.87
N PHE A 29 13.39 4.13 0.13
CA PHE A 29 13.85 4.33 1.51
C PHE A 29 15.40 4.39 1.59
N PHE A 30 16.11 3.45 0.98
CA PHE A 30 17.57 3.44 1.01
C PHE A 30 18.17 4.60 0.20
N LEU A 31 17.56 4.97 -0.93
CA LEU A 31 17.95 6.14 -1.70
C LEU A 31 17.82 7.43 -0.88
N THR A 32 16.73 7.60 -0.13
CA THR A 32 16.58 8.78 0.74
C THR A 32 17.64 8.85 1.83
N ARG A 33 17.99 7.71 2.45
CA ARG A 33 19.06 7.66 3.45
C ARG A 33 20.41 8.02 2.86
N LEU A 34 20.71 7.55 1.65
CA LEU A 34 21.94 7.89 0.94
C LEU A 34 22.04 9.41 0.65
N LEU A 35 20.90 10.06 0.40
CA LEU A 35 20.79 11.50 0.17
C LEU A 35 20.72 12.34 1.47
N GLY A 36 20.85 11.72 2.64
CA GLY A 36 20.77 12.42 3.94
C GLY A 36 19.35 12.84 4.33
N VAL A 37 18.32 12.35 3.64
CA VAL A 37 16.91 12.62 3.96
C VAL A 37 16.43 11.60 4.98
N VAL A 38 16.20 12.06 6.21
CA VAL A 38 15.62 11.23 7.28
C VAL A 38 14.10 11.33 7.21
N ILE A 39 13.44 10.18 7.02
CA ILE A 39 11.99 10.06 7.09
C ILE A 39 11.63 9.71 8.52
N GLU A 40 10.84 10.56 9.17
CA GLU A 40 10.37 10.36 10.54
C GLU A 40 8.86 10.22 10.55
N LEU A 41 8.37 9.34 11.42
CA LEU A 41 6.95 9.12 11.66
C LEU A 41 6.68 9.11 13.16
N PRO A 42 5.45 9.39 13.60
CA PRO A 42 5.03 9.14 14.97
C PRO A 42 5.39 7.72 15.42
N ALA A 43 5.99 7.58 16.59
CA ALA A 43 6.42 6.27 17.13
C ALA A 43 5.25 5.29 17.34
N GLY A 44 4.02 5.80 17.38
CA GLY A 44 2.80 5.01 17.44
C GLY A 44 1.55 5.89 17.31
N PRO A 45 0.35 5.28 17.30
CA PRO A 45 -0.91 5.99 17.26
C PRO A 45 -1.02 6.98 18.43
N GLY A 46 -1.31 8.25 18.13
CA GLY A 46 -1.43 9.32 19.13
C GLY A 46 -0.10 9.82 19.72
N SER A 47 1.05 9.28 19.28
CA SER A 47 2.36 9.76 19.73
C SER A 47 2.73 11.08 19.06
N THR A 48 3.28 12.01 19.84
CA THR A 48 3.93 13.23 19.34
C THR A 48 5.42 13.05 19.11
N THR A 49 5.99 11.92 19.56
CA THR A 49 7.40 11.61 19.39
C THR A 49 7.64 11.08 17.99
N LEU A 50 8.49 11.77 17.24
CA LEU A 50 8.95 11.32 15.93
C LEU A 50 10.09 10.32 16.10
N ALA A 51 10.00 9.21 15.38
CA ALA A 51 11.02 8.19 15.30
C ALA A 51 11.42 7.96 13.84
N PRO A 52 12.69 7.64 13.56
CA PRO A 52 13.13 7.30 12.22
C PRO A 52 12.36 6.10 11.68
N LEU A 53 11.88 6.21 10.44
CA LEU A 53 11.25 5.11 9.73
C LEU A 53 12.24 3.94 9.62
N SER A 54 11.79 2.75 10.02
CA SER A 54 12.56 1.52 9.91
C SER A 54 12.25 0.81 8.60
N TRP A 55 13.24 0.11 8.03
CA TRP A 55 13.03 -0.70 6.83
C TRP A 55 12.01 -1.81 7.05
N LEU A 56 11.92 -2.34 8.28
CA LEU A 56 10.90 -3.32 8.68
C LEU A 56 9.49 -2.71 8.58
N ALA A 57 9.30 -1.48 9.04
CA ALA A 57 8.02 -0.79 8.91
C ALA A 57 7.63 -0.61 7.44
N VAL A 58 8.58 -0.25 6.56
CA VAL A 58 8.35 -0.15 5.11
C VAL A 58 7.90 -1.48 4.51
N LEU A 59 8.58 -2.57 4.88
CA LEU A 59 8.27 -3.92 4.42
C LEU A 59 6.86 -4.34 4.84
N PHE A 60 6.54 -4.26 6.13
CA PHE A 60 5.23 -4.66 6.65
C PHE A 60 4.10 -3.75 6.16
N ALA A 61 4.33 -2.44 6.08
CA ALA A 61 3.36 -1.49 5.54
C ALA A 61 3.07 -1.68 4.05
N SER A 62 3.93 -2.39 3.32
CA SER A 62 3.70 -2.75 1.92
C SER A 62 3.00 -4.11 1.78
N LEU A 63 3.38 -5.11 2.59
CA LEU A 63 2.87 -6.47 2.49
C LEU A 63 1.47 -6.65 3.10
N VAL A 64 1.23 -6.10 4.29
CA VAL A 64 -0.02 -6.32 5.02
C VAL A 64 -1.23 -5.75 4.25
N PRO A 65 -1.20 -4.49 3.76
CA PRO A 65 -2.31 -3.96 2.98
C PRO A 65 -2.56 -4.74 1.68
N ALA A 66 -1.52 -5.32 1.07
CA ALA A 66 -1.67 -6.10 -0.16
C ALA A 66 -2.44 -7.40 0.06
N VAL A 67 -2.22 -8.08 1.19
CA VAL A 67 -3.00 -9.25 1.59
C VAL A 67 -4.45 -8.86 1.89
N VAL A 68 -4.65 -7.77 2.63
CA VAL A 68 -6.01 -7.25 2.94
C VAL A 68 -6.75 -6.89 1.65
N ALA A 69 -6.09 -6.24 0.70
CA ALA A 69 -6.66 -5.89 -0.60
C ALA A 69 -7.08 -7.14 -1.40
N ALA A 70 -6.26 -8.20 -1.39
CA ALA A 70 -6.58 -9.46 -2.05
C ALA A 70 -7.83 -10.13 -1.45
N LEU A 71 -7.94 -10.15 -0.12
CA LEU A 71 -9.10 -10.69 0.59
C LEU A 71 -10.36 -9.85 0.33
N LEU A 72 -10.22 -8.52 0.32
CA LEU A 72 -11.30 -7.59 0.01
C LEU A 72 -11.85 -7.82 -1.40
N LEU A 73 -10.98 -7.88 -2.41
CA LEU A 73 -11.39 -8.13 -3.78
C LEU A 73 -12.07 -9.50 -3.94
N MET A 74 -11.53 -10.54 -3.31
CA MET A 74 -12.17 -11.86 -3.29
C MET A 74 -13.59 -11.79 -2.71
N GLY A 75 -13.76 -11.12 -1.57
CA GLY A 75 -15.06 -10.92 -0.94
C GLY A 75 -16.04 -10.20 -1.86
N LEU A 76 -15.61 -9.09 -2.47
CA LEU A 76 -16.42 -8.30 -3.38
C LEU A 76 -16.85 -9.09 -4.63
N ASN A 77 -15.94 -9.85 -5.24
CA ASN A 77 -16.24 -10.69 -6.40
C ASN A 77 -17.20 -11.84 -6.08
N ARG A 78 -17.23 -12.31 -4.83
CA ARG A 78 -18.18 -13.35 -4.39
C ARG A 78 -19.56 -12.81 -4.03
N LEU A 79 -19.63 -11.56 -3.57
CA LEU A 79 -20.87 -10.96 -3.09
C LEU A 79 -21.57 -10.11 -4.15
N THR A 80 -20.86 -9.68 -5.19
CA THR A 80 -21.38 -8.72 -6.18
C THR A 80 -20.89 -9.05 -7.59
N GLU A 81 -21.73 -8.76 -8.59
CA GLU A 81 -21.35 -8.90 -10.01
C GLU A 81 -20.32 -7.85 -10.47
N HIS A 82 -20.22 -6.74 -9.73
CA HIS A 82 -19.37 -5.59 -10.04
C HIS A 82 -18.17 -5.45 -9.08
N GLY A 83 -17.69 -6.57 -8.51
CA GLY A 83 -16.71 -6.57 -7.43
C GLY A 83 -15.42 -5.80 -7.74
N TRP A 84 -14.92 -5.87 -8.98
CA TRP A 84 -13.77 -5.09 -9.43
C TRP A 84 -14.01 -3.57 -9.39
N GLY A 85 -15.20 -3.12 -9.82
CA GLY A 85 -15.55 -1.70 -9.81
C GLY A 85 -15.56 -1.13 -8.39
N TYR A 86 -16.20 -1.85 -7.47
CA TYR A 86 -16.21 -1.46 -6.05
C TYR A 86 -14.82 -1.52 -5.43
N PHE A 87 -14.00 -2.51 -5.79
CA PHE A 87 -12.62 -2.59 -5.33
C PHE A 87 -11.81 -1.37 -5.76
N ILE A 88 -11.89 -0.96 -7.03
CA ILE A 88 -11.17 0.22 -7.53
C ILE A 88 -11.63 1.50 -6.85
N LEU A 89 -12.94 1.65 -6.61
CA LEU A 89 -13.48 2.78 -5.87
C LEU A 89 -12.90 2.84 -4.45
N LEU A 90 -12.92 1.71 -3.72
CA LEU A 90 -12.37 1.63 -2.36
C LEU A 90 -10.86 1.83 -2.33
N ALA A 91 -10.11 1.22 -3.25
CA ALA A 91 -8.66 1.37 -3.35
C ALA A 91 -8.27 2.83 -3.62
N SER A 92 -9.01 3.52 -4.50
CA SER A 92 -8.79 4.94 -4.80
C SER A 92 -9.09 5.81 -3.59
N LEU A 93 -10.18 5.53 -2.87
CA LEU A 93 -10.54 6.24 -1.64
C LEU A 93 -9.48 6.04 -0.55
N ILE A 94 -9.03 4.80 -0.33
CA ILE A 94 -7.99 4.47 0.65
C ILE A 94 -6.67 5.15 0.28
N LEU A 95 -6.30 5.18 -1.01
CA LEU A 95 -5.10 5.90 -1.46
C LEU A 95 -5.18 7.38 -1.11
N VAL A 96 -6.30 8.05 -1.43
CA VAL A 96 -6.50 9.47 -1.10
C VAL A 96 -6.47 9.69 0.42
N LEU A 97 -7.18 8.87 1.20
CA LEU A 97 -7.17 8.97 2.66
C LEU A 97 -5.77 8.73 3.25
N SER A 98 -4.98 7.85 2.63
CA SER A 98 -3.61 7.59 3.05
C SER A 98 -2.65 8.76 2.81
N MET A 99 -3.04 9.75 2.00
CA MET A 99 -2.29 11.00 1.84
C MET A 99 -2.52 11.97 3.01
N LEU A 100 -3.61 11.83 3.78
CA LEU A 100 -3.91 12.77 4.88
C LEU A 100 -2.78 12.85 5.91
N PRO A 101 -2.23 11.73 6.43
CA PRO A 101 -1.07 11.79 7.31
C PRO A 101 0.12 12.49 6.65
N VAL A 102 0.38 12.23 5.37
CA VAL A 102 1.50 12.84 4.64
C VAL A 102 1.38 14.37 4.56
N ILE A 103 0.16 14.89 4.41
CA ILE A 103 -0.14 16.32 4.34
C ILE A 103 -0.06 16.97 5.72
N VAL A 104 -0.57 16.30 6.75
CA VAL A 104 -0.68 16.84 8.12
C VAL A 104 0.63 16.75 8.90
N LEU A 105 1.50 15.79 8.56
CA LEU A 105 2.81 15.63 9.20
C LEU A 105 3.63 16.91 9.06
N GLY A 106 4.10 17.47 10.18
CA GLY A 106 4.95 18.66 10.25
C GLY A 106 6.39 18.44 9.75
N THR A 107 6.61 17.51 8.82
CA THR A 107 7.93 17.16 8.27
C THR A 107 8.31 18.08 7.11
N GLY A 108 9.59 18.07 6.73
CA GLY A 108 10.06 18.82 5.56
C GLY A 108 9.44 18.32 4.24
N THR A 109 9.52 19.15 3.19
CA THR A 109 8.94 18.85 1.87
C THR A 109 9.48 17.56 1.27
N ALA A 110 10.79 17.30 1.38
CA ALA A 110 11.40 16.09 0.81
C ALA A 110 10.87 14.79 1.44
N PRO A 111 10.86 14.60 2.77
CA PRO A 111 10.22 13.45 3.42
C PRO A 111 8.74 13.27 3.03
N ARG A 112 7.97 14.36 2.91
CA ARG A 112 6.56 14.29 2.50
C ARG A 112 6.39 13.75 1.08
N LEU A 113 7.17 14.25 0.13
CA LEU A 113 7.13 13.78 -1.26
C LEU A 113 7.49 12.29 -1.35
N VAL A 114 8.48 11.85 -0.57
CA VAL A 114 8.89 10.44 -0.56
C VAL A 114 7.79 9.56 0.04
N LEU A 115 7.20 9.96 1.17
CA LEU A 115 6.08 9.23 1.76
C LEU A 115 4.91 9.13 0.77
N ALA A 116 4.51 10.24 0.13
CA ALA A 116 3.46 10.22 -0.90
C ALA A 116 3.79 9.24 -2.04
N ALA A 117 5.03 9.26 -2.53
CA ALA A 117 5.48 8.33 -3.56
C ALA A 117 5.40 6.86 -3.09
N MET A 118 5.80 6.57 -1.85
CA MET A 118 5.75 5.21 -1.32
C MET A 118 4.33 4.65 -1.22
N HIS A 119 3.36 5.49 -0.84
CA HIS A 119 1.94 5.14 -0.84
C HIS A 119 1.42 4.88 -2.26
N GLY A 120 1.79 5.75 -3.22
CA GLY A 120 1.44 5.57 -4.63
C GLY A 120 1.99 4.27 -5.23
N VAL A 121 3.25 3.96 -4.95
CA VAL A 121 3.92 2.71 -5.36
C VAL A 121 3.20 1.49 -4.79
N ALA A 122 2.90 1.49 -3.48
CA ALA A 122 2.22 0.38 -2.82
C ALA A 122 0.83 0.13 -3.43
N ALA A 123 0.06 1.20 -3.67
CA ALA A 123 -1.25 1.12 -4.29
C ALA A 123 -1.16 0.63 -5.74
N ALA A 124 -0.29 1.23 -6.56
CA ALA A 124 -0.13 0.87 -7.97
C ALA A 124 0.32 -0.58 -8.15
N ALA A 125 1.31 -1.03 -7.38
CA ALA A 125 1.80 -2.40 -7.46
C ALA A 125 0.73 -3.42 -7.04
N THR A 126 0.01 -3.14 -5.94
CA THR A 126 -1.05 -4.03 -5.42
C THR A 126 -2.24 -4.10 -6.38
N VAL A 127 -2.77 -2.95 -6.80
CA VAL A 127 -3.92 -2.87 -7.72
C VAL A 127 -3.56 -3.46 -9.08
N GLY A 128 -2.36 -3.16 -9.60
CA GLY A 128 -1.87 -3.69 -10.86
C GLY A 128 -1.77 -5.22 -10.85
N ALA A 129 -1.23 -5.81 -9.78
CA ALA A 129 -1.18 -7.25 -9.65
C ALA A 129 -2.59 -7.86 -9.50
N LEU A 130 -3.48 -7.27 -8.70
CA LEU A 130 -4.84 -7.78 -8.51
C LEU A 130 -5.71 -7.66 -9.78
N ALA A 131 -5.41 -6.73 -10.69
CA ALA A 131 -6.08 -6.62 -11.98
C ALA A 131 -5.94 -7.88 -12.85
N LEU A 132 -4.92 -8.71 -12.62
CA LEU A 132 -4.71 -9.98 -13.32
C LEU A 132 -5.69 -11.09 -12.92
N VAL A 133 -6.42 -10.91 -11.82
CA VAL A 133 -7.38 -11.89 -11.28
C VAL A 133 -8.78 -11.29 -11.09
N GLY A 134 -8.87 -9.96 -10.96
CA GLY A 134 -10.13 -9.24 -10.74
C GLY A 134 -10.92 -8.89 -12.00
N ARG A 135 -10.32 -8.99 -13.19
CA ARG A 135 -10.99 -8.79 -14.48
C ARG A 135 -11.38 -10.14 -15.09
#